data_AF-A0A202DTV8-F1
#
_entry.id   AF-A0A202DTV8-F1
#
_cell.length_a   1.000
_cell.length_b   1.000
_cell.length_c   1.000
_cell.angle_alpha   90.00
_cell.angle_beta   90.00
_cell.angle_gamma   90.00
#
_symmetry.space_group_name_H-M   'P 1'
#
loop_
_entity.id
_entity.type
_entity.pdbx_description
1 polymer ?
#
loop_
_entity_poly.entity_id
_entity_poly.type
_entity_poly.pdbx_seq_one_letter_code
_entity_poly.pdbx_strand_id
1 'polypeptide(L)' 'MEIARQIRSEISRLSLIPEEEIKDETRLLGQGILDSFSLLGMIEFLESSFQIKILPKHLNETYFGTLGAIEALVVMLQKE' A
#
# COMPACT_ATOMS: atom_id res chain seq x y z
N MET A 1 13.82 -2.68 2.16
CA MET A 1 13.83 -4.15 1.96
C MET A 1 12.89 -4.90 2.90
N GLU A 2 12.58 -4.39 4.10
CA GLU A 2 11.53 -4.99 4.96
C GLU A 2 10.12 -4.40 4.69
N ILE A 3 10.03 -3.09 4.46
CA ILE A 3 8.76 -2.36 4.23
C ILE A 3 7.99 -2.91 3.03
N ALA A 4 8.64 -2.99 1.85
CA ALA A 4 8.05 -3.58 0.65
C ALA A 4 7.47 -4.98 0.86
N ARG A 5 8.14 -5.83 1.65
CA ARG A 5 7.67 -7.19 1.92
C ARG A 5 6.41 -7.18 2.78
N GLN A 6 6.37 -6.38 3.84
CA GLN A 6 5.20 -6.26 4.70
C GLN A 6 3.99 -5.68 3.93
N ILE A 7 4.23 -4.65 3.11
CA ILE A 7 3.23 -4.08 2.21
C ILE A 7 2.69 -5.14 1.23
N ARG A 8 3.57 -5.92 0.60
CA ARG A 8 3.17 -6.98 -0.33
C ARG A 8 2.28 -8.02 0.35
N SER A 9 2.70 -8.48 1.52
CA SER A 9 1.95 -9.47 2.31
C SER A 9 0.56 -8.97 2.68
N GLU A 10 0.46 -7.70 3.05
CA GLU A 10 -0.82 -7.09 3.37
C GLU A 10 -1.72 -6.94 2.14
N ILE A 11 -1.18 -6.50 1.00
CA ILE A 11 -1.94 -6.43 -0.27
C ILE A 11 -2.46 -7.83 -0.64
N SER A 12 -1.62 -8.86 -0.52
CA SER A 12 -2.02 -10.25 -0.75
C SER A 12 -3.17 -10.67 0.16
N ARG A 13 -3.08 -10.37 1.46
CA ARG A 13 -4.12 -10.65 2.45
C ARG A 13 -5.44 -9.94 2.15
N LEU A 14 -5.40 -8.68 1.75
CA LEU A 14 -6.58 -7.85 1.49
C LEU A 14 -7.26 -8.18 0.16
N SER A 15 -6.48 -8.52 -0.87
CA SER A 15 -6.97 -8.81 -2.23
C SER A 15 -7.22 -10.30 -2.50
N LEU A 16 -6.77 -11.18 -1.61
CA LEU A 16 -6.74 -12.64 -1.78
C LEU A 16 -5.93 -13.09 -3.01
N ILE A 17 -4.98 -12.27 -3.46
CA ILE A 17 -4.06 -12.56 -4.56
C ILE A 17 -2.74 -13.06 -3.97
N PRO A 18 -2.15 -14.16 -4.46
CA PRO A 18 -0.86 -14.66 -3.98
C PRO A 18 0.25 -13.60 -4.05
N GLU A 19 1.16 -13.58 -3.07
CA GLU A 19 2.25 -12.59 -3.02
C GLU A 19 3.13 -12.64 -4.29
N GLU A 20 3.31 -13.82 -4.87
CA GLU A 20 4.12 -14.05 -6.07
C GLU A 20 3.54 -13.39 -7.32
N GLU A 21 2.25 -13.09 -7.33
CA GLU A 21 1.57 -12.39 -8.43
C GLU A 21 1.63 -10.86 -8.28
N ILE A 22 2.00 -10.35 -7.10
CA ILE A 22 2.11 -8.92 -6.80
C ILE A 22 3.54 -8.44 -7.07
N LYS A 23 3.77 -7.99 -8.31
CA LYS A 23 5.01 -7.36 -8.73
C LYS A 23 5.07 -5.90 -8.30
N ASP A 24 6.27 -5.34 -8.26
CA ASP A 24 6.50 -3.96 -7.80
C ASP A 24 5.77 -2.91 -8.66
N GLU A 25 5.63 -3.21 -9.95
CA GLU A 25 4.96 -2.39 -10.97
C GLU A 25 3.47 -2.71 -11.17
N THR A 26 2.93 -3.65 -10.39
CA THR A 26 1.51 -4.01 -10.46
C THR A 26 0.63 -2.80 -10.13
N ARG A 27 -0.35 -2.51 -11.00
CA ARG A 27 -1.30 -1.41 -10.82
C ARG A 27 -2.39 -1.82 -9.83
N LEU A 28 -2.27 -1.37 -8.59
CA LEU A 28 -3.11 -1.82 -7.49
C LEU A 28 -4.55 -1.29 -7.61
N LEU A 29 -4.71 0.01 -7.86
CA LEU A 29 -6.03 0.63 -8.01
C LEU A 29 -6.66 0.33 -9.39
N GLY A 30 -5.88 0.50 -10.45
CA GLY A 30 -6.37 0.39 -11.84
C GLY A 30 -6.80 -1.02 -12.26
N GLN A 31 -6.32 -2.07 -11.59
CA GLN A 31 -6.75 -3.45 -11.81
C GLN A 31 -7.79 -3.93 -10.78
N GLY A 32 -8.19 -3.08 -9.84
CA GLY A 32 -9.12 -3.43 -8.76
C GLY A 32 -8.55 -4.39 -7.71
N ILE A 33 -7.22 -4.48 -7.60
CA ILE A 33 -6.54 -5.25 -6.55
C ILE A 33 -6.75 -4.59 -5.19
N LEU A 34 -6.64 -3.26 -5.15
CA LEU A 34 -7.11 -2.44 -4.05
C LEU A 34 -8.33 -1.64 -4.52
N ASP A 35 -9.48 -1.99 -3.95
CA ASP A 35 -10.73 -1.26 -4.05
C ASP A 35 -10.92 -0.30 -2.86
N SER A 36 -12.10 0.34 -2.77
CA SER A 36 -12.39 1.27 -1.68
C SER A 36 -12.36 0.65 -0.28
N PHE A 37 -12.68 -0.63 -0.12
CA PHE A 37 -12.75 -1.28 1.20
C PHE A 37 -11.39 -1.82 1.63
N SER A 38 -10.71 -2.53 0.73
CA SER A 38 -9.33 -2.98 0.93
C SER A 38 -8.36 -1.80 1.12
N LEU A 39 -8.59 -0.66 0.47
CA LEU A 39 -7.80 0.55 0.71
C LEU A 39 -7.92 1.05 2.16
N LEU A 40 -9.09 0.96 2.80
CA LEU A 40 -9.24 1.32 4.22
C LEU A 40 -8.43 0.41 5.12
N GLY A 41 -8.46 -0.90 4.87
CA GLY A 41 -7.62 -1.87 5.59
C GLY A 41 -6.13 -1.62 5.38
N MET A 42 -5.74 -1.25 4.16
CA MET A 42 -4.36 -0.90 3.83
C MET A 42 -3.91 0.35 4.59
N ILE A 43 -4.76 1.38 4.67
CA ILE A 43 -4.46 2.60 5.44
C ILE A 43 -4.25 2.25 6.92
N GLU A 44 -5.15 1.49 7.53
CA GLU A 44 -5.05 1.06 8.94
C GLU A 44 -3.76 0.29 9.20
N PHE A 45 -3.41 -0.65 8.32
CA PHE A 45 -2.16 -1.40 8.40
C PHE A 45 -0.93 -0.47 8.33
N LEU A 46 -0.90 0.46 7.37
CA LEU A 46 0.23 1.36 7.18
C LEU A 46 0.43 2.28 8.38
N GLU A 47 -0.65 2.90 8.88
CA GLU A 47 -0.59 3.81 10.03
C GLU A 47 -0.14 3.07 11.30
N SER A 48 -0.70 1.89 11.57
CA SER A 48 -0.36 1.09 12.76
C SER A 48 1.05 0.50 12.70
N SER A 49 1.46 -0.06 11.55
CA SER A 49 2.74 -0.76 11.42
C SER A 49 3.93 0.18 11.33
N PHE A 50 3.75 1.35 10.69
CA PHE A 50 4.85 2.28 10.43
C PHE A 50 4.77 3.56 11.27
N GLN A 51 3.77 3.70 12.13
CA GLN A 51 3.55 4.86 13.02
C GLN A 51 3.47 6.19 12.24
N ILE A 52 2.79 6.16 11.09
CA ILE A 52 2.58 7.31 10.20
C ILE A 52 1.12 7.74 10.21
N LYS A 53 0.83 8.93 9.66
CA LYS A 53 -0.54 9.43 9.46
C LYS A 53 -0.82 9.67 7.97
N ILE A 54 -1.84 9.02 7.44
CA ILE A 54 -2.26 9.15 6.05
C ILE A 54 -3.44 10.11 5.97
N LEU A 55 -3.27 11.20 5.23
CA LEU A 55 -4.31 12.21 5.03
C LEU A 55 -5.07 11.95 3.73
N PRO A 56 -6.32 12.45 3.58
CA PRO A 56 -7.10 12.28 2.36
C PRO A 56 -6.36 12.71 1.08
N LYS A 57 -5.50 13.74 1.15
CA LYS A 57 -4.67 14.20 0.02
C LYS A 57 -3.64 13.15 -0.46
N HIS A 58 -3.29 12.19 0.38
CA HIS A 58 -2.36 11.10 0.03
C HIS A 58 -3.08 9.94 -0.68
N LEU A 59 -4.43 9.89 -0.67
CA LEU A 59 -5.20 8.79 -1.24
C LEU A 59 -5.43 9.00 -2.74
N ASN A 60 -4.39 8.75 -3.54
CA ASN A 60 -4.43 8.90 -4.99
C ASN A 60 -3.47 7.92 -5.69
N GLU A 61 -3.57 7.83 -7.02
CA GLU A 61 -2.74 6.90 -7.82
C GLU A 61 -1.24 7.14 -7.68
N THR A 62 -0.80 8.36 -7.41
CA THR A 62 0.63 8.69 -7.23
C THR A 62 1.22 7.96 -6.02
N TYR A 63 0.45 7.78 -4.95
CA TYR A 63 0.93 7.16 -3.72
C TYR A 63 0.42 5.74 -3.48
N PHE A 64 -0.71 5.36 -4.07
CA PHE A 64 -1.34 4.04 -3.90
C PHE A 64 -1.44 3.22 -5.20
N GLY A 65 -0.91 3.75 -6.32
CA GLY A 65 -1.04 3.08 -7.61
C GLY A 65 -0.19 1.81 -7.76
N THR A 66 0.92 1.70 -7.02
CA THR A 66 1.85 0.57 -7.08
C THR A 66 2.46 0.29 -5.71
N LEU A 67 3.06 -0.89 -5.53
CA LEU A 67 3.75 -1.24 -4.29
C LEU A 67 4.90 -0.28 -3.98
N GLY A 68 5.70 0.07 -4.99
CA GLY A 68 6.81 1.02 -4.83
C GLY A 68 6.34 2.43 -4.46
N ALA A 69 5.18 2.86 -4.95
CA ALA A 69 4.58 4.14 -4.57
C ALA A 69 4.18 4.18 -3.09
N ILE A 70 3.59 3.09 -2.58
CA ILE A 70 3.21 2.98 -1.18
C ILE A 70 4.45 2.96 -0.29
N GLU A 71 5.48 2.19 -0.66
CA GLU A 71 6.76 2.20 0.07
C GLU A 71 7.37 3.60 0.12
N ALA A 72 7.38 4.32 -1.01
CA ALA A 72 7.89 5.68 -1.06
C ALA A 72 7.07 6.66 -0.19
N LEU A 73 5.74 6.51 -0.15
CA LEU A 73 4.88 7.30 0.74
C LEU A 73 5.23 7.04 2.21
N VAL A 74 5.38 5.77 2.62
CA VAL A 74 5.75 5.40 3.99
C VAL A 74 7.08 6.03 4.38
N VAL A 75 8.10 5.88 3.55
CA VAL A 75 9.44 6.45 3.80
C VAL A 75 9.41 7.98 3.85
N MET A 76 8.55 8.63 3.07
CA MET A 76 8.36 10.07 3.11
C MET A 76 7.75 10.52 4.45
N LEU A 77 6.65 9.88 4.87
CA LEU A 77 5.92 10.26 6.09
C LEU A 77 6.65 9.92 7.37
N GLN A 78 7.57 8.94 7.36
CA GLN A 78 8.43 8.65 8.52
C GLN A 78 9.52 9.71 8.78
N LYS A 79 9.74 10.63 7.83
CA LYS A 79 10.72 11.72 7.96
C LYS A 79 10.11 13.05 8.40
N GLU A 80 8.78 13.12 8.47
CA GLU A 80 8.03 14.28 8.97
C GLU A 80 7.85 14.20 10.48
#